data_AF-A0A511DI02-F1
#
_entry.id   AF-A0A511DI02-F1
#
_cell.length_a   1.000
_cell.length_b   1.000
_cell.length_c   1.000
_cell.angle_alpha   90.00
_cell.angle_beta   90.00
_cell.angle_gamma   90.00
#
_symmetry.space_group_name_H-M   'P 1'
#
loop_
_entity.id
_entity.type
_entity.pdbx_description
1 polymer ?
#
loop_
_entity_poly.entity_id
_entity_poly.type
_entity_poly.pdbx_seq_one_letter_code
_entity_poly.pdbx_strand_id
1 'polypeptide(L)'
;MSAPTSTTSAVIGLRRWARGNSPHVGAAVGLLIVHGTWPAREEFRQACIERDRDGTCWIDWTRARAAFDDGEFVKASTSEIAVLDLAIALGEDRFWFSRMGPANARAIADTVAYALGMLR
;
A
#
# COMPACT_ATOMS: atom_id res chain seq x y z
N MET A 1 -7.82 -18.94 -5.50
CA MET A 1 -7.90 -17.50 -5.21
C MET A 1 -7.69 -16.77 -6.53
N SER A 2 -8.21 -15.57 -6.66
CA SER A 2 -8.17 -14.80 -7.92
C SER A 2 -7.97 -13.34 -7.60
N ALA A 3 -7.51 -12.53 -8.56
CA ALA A 3 -7.48 -11.08 -8.39
C ALA A 3 -8.89 -10.46 -8.55
N PRO A 4 -9.16 -9.30 -7.93
CA PRO A 4 -10.35 -8.52 -8.24
C PRO A 4 -10.35 -8.07 -9.71
N THR A 5 -11.49 -8.22 -10.38
CA THR A 5 -11.62 -7.96 -11.83
C THR A 5 -11.83 -6.49 -12.16
N SER A 6 -12.05 -5.64 -11.15
CA SER A 6 -12.30 -4.20 -11.35
C SER A 6 -11.69 -3.35 -10.24
N THR A 7 -11.40 -2.09 -10.57
CA THR A 7 -10.98 -1.07 -9.60
C THR A 7 -11.95 -0.96 -8.42
N THR A 8 -13.24 -0.88 -8.71
CA THR A 8 -14.28 -0.71 -7.67
C THR A 8 -14.31 -1.88 -6.70
N SER A 9 -14.25 -3.12 -7.21
CA SER A 9 -14.22 -4.31 -6.35
C SER A 9 -12.95 -4.36 -5.50
N ALA A 10 -11.79 -4.04 -6.08
CA ALA A 10 -10.51 -3.94 -5.37
C ALA A 10 -10.58 -2.90 -4.24
N VAL A 11 -11.04 -1.68 -4.53
CA VAL A 11 -11.13 -0.59 -3.54
C VAL A 11 -12.08 -0.95 -2.41
N ILE A 12 -13.26 -1.50 -2.69
CA ILE A 12 -14.23 -1.90 -1.67
C ILE A 12 -13.65 -3.00 -0.77
N GLY A 13 -13.08 -4.04 -1.36
CA GLY A 13 -12.49 -5.16 -0.63
C GLY A 13 -11.32 -4.71 0.24
N LEU A 14 -10.37 -3.95 -0.32
CA LEU A 14 -9.22 -3.44 0.41
C LEU A 14 -9.60 -2.50 1.55
N ARG A 15 -10.58 -1.61 1.35
CA ARG A 15 -11.09 -0.75 2.44
C ARG A 15 -11.71 -1.55 3.57
N ARG A 16 -12.39 -2.66 3.26
CA ARG A 16 -12.97 -3.54 4.28
C ARG A 16 -11.88 -4.24 5.07
N TRP A 17 -10.90 -4.82 4.37
CA TRP A 17 -9.78 -5.52 4.99
C TRP A 17 -8.92 -4.57 5.84
N ALA A 18 -8.55 -3.40 5.32
CA ALA A 18 -7.73 -2.41 6.02
C ALA A 18 -8.30 -1.98 7.39
N ARG A 19 -9.63 -1.93 7.55
CA ARG A 19 -10.27 -1.58 8.85
C ARG A 19 -10.02 -2.61 9.96
N GLY A 20 -9.75 -3.86 9.60
CA GLY A 20 -9.44 -4.93 10.55
C GLY A 20 -7.95 -5.12 10.83
N ASN A 21 -7.08 -4.32 10.20
CA ASN A 21 -5.63 -4.46 10.31
C ASN A 21 -5.01 -3.34 11.16
N SER A 22 -3.71 -3.47 11.41
CA SER A 22 -2.89 -2.48 12.08
C SER A 22 -2.88 -1.13 11.33
N PRO A 23 -2.61 0.00 12.02
CA PRO A 23 -2.62 1.33 11.41
C PRO A 23 -1.69 1.49 10.20
N HIS A 24 -0.53 0.84 10.19
CA HIS A 24 0.42 0.92 9.06
C HIS A 24 -0.13 0.26 7.79
N VAL A 25 -0.85 -0.86 7.91
CA VAL A 25 -1.58 -1.48 6.77
C VAL A 25 -2.71 -0.57 6.30
N GLY A 26 -3.46 0.02 7.24
CA GLY A 26 -4.49 0.99 6.94
C GLY A 26 -3.97 2.20 6.15
N ALA A 27 -2.81 2.74 6.55
CA ALA A 27 -2.14 3.84 5.88
C ALA A 27 -1.63 3.43 4.48
N ALA A 28 -1.02 2.25 4.34
CA ALA A 28 -0.57 1.72 3.06
C ALA A 28 -1.71 1.61 2.05
N VAL A 29 -2.82 0.97 2.44
CA VAL A 29 -4.01 0.84 1.61
C VAL A 29 -4.63 2.20 1.30
N GLY A 30 -4.71 3.08 2.30
CA GLY A 30 -5.20 4.45 2.14
C GLY A 30 -4.41 5.23 1.09
N LEU A 31 -3.08 5.15 1.14
CA LEU A 31 -2.18 5.80 0.18
C LEU A 31 -2.42 5.31 -1.25
N LEU A 32 -2.49 3.99 -1.46
CA LEU A 32 -2.75 3.39 -2.78
C LEU A 32 -4.10 3.84 -3.36
N ILE A 33 -5.14 3.94 -2.51
CA ILE A 33 -6.49 4.35 -2.93
C ILE A 33 -6.55 5.84 -3.23
N VAL A 34 -5.94 6.69 -2.38
CA VAL A 34 -5.93 8.15 -2.57
C VAL A 34 -5.13 8.52 -3.82
N HIS A 35 -4.01 7.83 -4.07
CA HIS A 35 -3.24 8.01 -5.30
C HIS A 35 -4.04 7.62 -6.56
N GLY A 36 -5.02 6.70 -6.42
CA GLY A 36 -6.00 6.38 -7.47
C GLY A 36 -5.50 5.49 -8.61
N THR A 37 -4.18 5.48 -8.90
CA THR A 37 -3.61 4.68 -9.99
C THR A 37 -3.60 3.18 -9.70
N TRP A 38 -3.09 2.76 -8.55
CA TRP A 38 -2.69 1.36 -8.34
C TRP A 38 -3.86 0.36 -8.39
N PRO A 39 -4.98 0.58 -7.69
CA PRO A 39 -6.14 -0.30 -7.83
C PRO A 39 -6.73 -0.33 -9.26
N ALA A 40 -6.48 0.69 -10.08
CA ALA A 40 -6.96 0.76 -11.45
C ALA A 40 -6.08 -0.02 -12.45
N ARG A 41 -4.81 -0.26 -12.11
CA ARG A 41 -3.89 -1.06 -12.91
C ARG A 41 -4.15 -2.55 -12.77
N GLU A 42 -4.29 -3.24 -13.90
CA GLU A 42 -4.56 -4.67 -13.91
C GLU A 42 -3.37 -5.47 -13.39
N GLU A 43 -2.17 -5.14 -13.83
CA GLU A 43 -0.93 -5.77 -13.40
C GLU A 43 -0.76 -5.69 -11.88
N PHE A 44 -1.12 -4.58 -11.26
CA PHE A 44 -1.11 -4.44 -9.80
C PHE A 44 -2.16 -5.31 -9.12
N ARG A 45 -3.40 -5.34 -9.65
CA ARG A 45 -4.44 -6.21 -9.09
C ARG A 45 -4.03 -7.68 -9.15
N GLN A 46 -3.42 -8.12 -10.25
CA GLN A 46 -3.00 -9.50 -10.45
C GLN A 46 -1.79 -9.87 -9.57
N ALA A 47 -0.80 -8.99 -9.48
CA ALA A 47 0.43 -9.26 -8.75
C ALA A 47 0.26 -9.15 -7.22
N CYS A 48 -0.55 -8.20 -6.75
CA CYS A 48 -0.54 -7.78 -5.36
C CYS A 48 -1.84 -8.07 -4.61
N ILE A 49 -3.00 -8.15 -5.28
CA ILE A 49 -4.30 -8.25 -4.59
C ILE A 49 -4.86 -9.66 -4.74
N GLU A 50 -4.97 -10.34 -3.61
CA GLU A 50 -5.70 -11.59 -3.52
C GLU A 50 -7.16 -11.32 -3.19
N ARG A 51 -8.05 -12.13 -3.77
CA ARG A 51 -9.48 -12.14 -3.46
C ARG A 51 -9.95 -13.57 -3.22
N ASP A 52 -10.69 -13.74 -2.13
CA ASP A 52 -11.39 -14.98 -1.80
C ASP A 52 -12.84 -14.98 -2.34
N ARG A 53 -13.48 -16.15 -2.31
CA ARG A 53 -14.82 -16.40 -2.87
C ARG A 53 -15.90 -15.56 -2.22
N ASP A 54 -15.73 -15.18 -0.95
CA ASP A 54 -16.63 -14.30 -0.20
C ASP A 54 -16.47 -12.81 -0.58
N GLY A 55 -15.51 -12.48 -1.46
CA GLY A 55 -15.20 -11.12 -1.88
C GLY A 55 -14.23 -10.37 -0.97
N THR A 56 -13.69 -11.02 0.07
CA THR A 56 -12.61 -10.47 0.87
C THR A 56 -11.38 -10.28 0.00
N CYS A 57 -10.83 -9.06 -0.02
CA CYS A 57 -9.61 -8.74 -0.74
C CYS A 57 -8.51 -8.31 0.23
N TRP A 58 -7.29 -8.76 0.01
CA TRP A 58 -6.13 -8.33 0.79
C TRP A 58 -4.91 -8.17 -0.11
N ILE A 59 -3.92 -7.44 0.39
CA ILE A 59 -2.62 -7.36 -0.27
C ILE A 59 -1.68 -8.34 0.43
N ASP A 60 -1.05 -9.22 -0.35
CA ASP A 60 0.12 -9.95 0.09
C ASP A 60 1.34 -9.04 -0.12
N TRP A 61 1.79 -8.40 0.98
CA TRP A 61 2.86 -7.41 0.91
C TRP A 61 4.21 -8.02 0.51
N THR A 62 4.48 -9.27 0.90
CA THR A 62 5.70 -9.99 0.51
C THR A 62 5.70 -10.22 -1.00
N ARG A 63 4.57 -10.64 -1.57
CA ARG A 63 4.44 -10.80 -3.03
C ARG A 63 4.48 -9.47 -3.76
N ALA A 64 3.87 -8.42 -3.19
CA ALA A 64 3.94 -7.07 -3.75
C ALA A 64 5.39 -6.56 -3.79
N ARG A 65 6.19 -6.84 -2.76
CA ARG A 65 7.62 -6.53 -2.73
C ARG A 65 8.40 -7.29 -3.80
N ALA A 66 8.18 -8.59 -3.92
CA ALA A 66 8.81 -9.40 -4.97
C ALA A 66 8.49 -8.87 -6.37
N ALA A 67 7.22 -8.61 -6.68
CA ALA A 67 6.79 -8.06 -7.97
C ALA A 67 7.39 -6.66 -8.25
N PHE A 68 7.54 -5.84 -7.21
CA PHE A 68 8.20 -4.54 -7.31
C PHE A 68 9.68 -4.70 -7.68
N ASP A 69 10.40 -5.56 -6.96
CA ASP A 69 11.84 -5.78 -7.15
C ASP A 69 12.14 -6.47 -8.50
N ASP A 70 11.22 -7.33 -8.99
CA ASP A 70 11.29 -7.99 -10.30
C ASP A 70 10.93 -7.04 -11.47
N GLY A 71 10.50 -5.82 -11.19
CA GLY A 71 10.20 -4.80 -12.21
C GLY A 71 8.88 -5.03 -12.94
N GLU A 72 7.89 -5.69 -12.34
CA GLU A 72 6.58 -5.92 -12.98
C GLU A 72 5.84 -4.62 -13.34
N PHE A 73 6.19 -3.51 -12.69
CA PHE A 73 5.54 -2.21 -12.85
C PHE A 73 6.30 -1.21 -13.73
N VAL A 74 7.23 -1.65 -14.59
CA VAL A 74 8.08 -0.79 -15.46
C VAL A 74 7.34 0.24 -16.31
N LYS A 75 6.03 0.07 -16.54
CA LYS A 75 5.19 1.02 -17.28
C LYS A 75 4.68 2.18 -16.42
N ALA A 76 4.93 2.18 -15.12
CA ALA A 76 4.56 3.27 -14.21
C ALA A 76 5.61 4.40 -14.25
N SER A 77 5.15 5.62 -14.02
CA SER A 77 6.01 6.78 -13.84
C SER A 77 6.85 6.67 -12.56
N THR A 78 7.96 7.41 -12.49
CA THR A 78 8.81 7.44 -11.30
C THR A 78 8.04 7.82 -10.03
N SER A 79 7.10 8.75 -10.12
CA SER A 79 6.27 9.16 -8.98
C SER A 79 5.31 8.05 -8.54
N GLU A 80 4.68 7.35 -9.49
CA GLU A 80 3.83 6.19 -9.17
C GLU A 80 4.64 5.10 -8.46
N ILE A 81 5.82 4.78 -8.98
CA ILE A 81 6.74 3.79 -8.40
C ILE A 81 7.14 4.19 -6.97
N ALA A 82 7.49 5.45 -6.74
CA ALA A 82 7.84 5.94 -5.40
C ALA A 82 6.68 5.79 -4.40
N VAL A 83 5.45 6.07 -4.84
CA VAL A 83 4.24 5.88 -4.01
C VAL A 83 3.99 4.41 -3.72
N LEU A 84 4.18 3.53 -4.71
CA LEU A 84 4.03 2.08 -4.51
C LEU A 84 5.06 1.55 -3.52
N ASP A 85 6.32 1.95 -3.69
CA ASP A 85 7.41 1.50 -2.83
C ASP A 85 7.14 1.87 -1.36
N LEU A 86 6.73 3.12 -1.13
CA LEU A 86 6.33 3.60 0.20
C LEU A 86 5.14 2.80 0.74
N ALA A 87 4.11 2.57 -0.06
CA ALA A 87 2.94 1.81 0.37
C ALA A 87 3.32 0.37 0.76
N ILE A 88 4.15 -0.31 -0.02
CA ILE A 88 4.61 -1.66 0.31
C ILE A 88 5.45 -1.63 1.59
N ALA A 89 6.38 -0.68 1.73
CA ALA A 89 7.20 -0.57 2.95
C ALA A 89 6.36 -0.35 4.22
N LEU A 90 5.28 0.43 4.13
CA LEU A 90 4.29 0.58 5.20
C LEU A 90 3.51 -0.72 5.44
N GLY A 91 3.08 -1.39 4.37
CA GLY A 91 2.33 -2.64 4.43
C GLY A 91 3.10 -3.78 5.11
N GLU A 92 4.39 -3.91 4.80
CA GLU A 92 5.32 -4.89 5.40
C GLU A 92 5.71 -4.55 6.85
N ASP A 93 5.31 -3.39 7.36
CA ASP A 93 5.86 -2.82 8.59
C ASP A 93 7.39 -2.78 8.59
N ARG A 94 8.01 -2.48 7.44
CA ARG A 94 9.47 -2.61 7.22
C ARG A 94 10.29 -1.81 8.23
N PHE A 95 9.74 -0.70 8.71
CA PHE A 95 10.35 0.19 9.70
C PHE A 95 9.80 0.01 11.12
N TRP A 96 9.05 -1.07 11.37
CA TRP A 96 8.53 -1.47 12.68
C TRP A 96 7.66 -0.39 13.35
N PHE A 97 6.84 0.30 12.56
CA PHE A 97 5.93 1.35 13.04
C PHE A 97 4.93 0.78 14.04
N SER A 98 4.51 -0.48 13.88
CA SER A 98 3.62 -1.15 14.83
C SER A 98 4.19 -1.26 16.26
N ARG A 99 5.52 -1.21 16.42
CA ARG A 99 6.22 -1.33 17.70
C ARG A 99 6.83 -0.03 18.20
N MET A 100 6.67 1.05 17.44
CA MET A 100 7.36 2.30 17.70
C MET A 100 6.70 3.07 18.85
N GLY A 101 7.51 3.54 19.79
CA GLY A 101 7.05 4.44 20.85
C GLY A 101 6.65 5.82 20.31
N PRO A 102 5.80 6.57 21.04
CA PRO A 102 5.20 7.81 20.55
C PRO A 102 6.24 8.91 20.21
N ALA A 103 7.37 8.97 20.92
CA ALA A 103 8.43 9.94 20.66
C ALA A 103 9.08 9.73 19.29
N ASN A 104 9.47 8.48 18.97
CA ASN A 104 10.07 8.14 17.68
C ASN A 104 9.04 8.30 16.54
N ALA A 105 7.80 7.88 16.75
CA ALA A 105 6.73 8.03 15.78
C ALA A 105 6.51 9.50 15.40
N ARG A 106 6.51 10.39 16.40
CA ARG A 106 6.39 11.83 16.17
C ARG A 106 7.60 12.41 15.43
N ALA A 107 8.81 12.05 15.84
CA ALA A 107 10.03 12.52 15.17
C ALA A 107 10.07 12.13 13.69
N ILE A 108 9.67 10.90 13.35
CA ILE A 108 9.56 10.46 11.95
C ILE A 108 8.48 11.24 11.21
N ALA A 109 7.29 11.39 11.78
CA ALA A 109 6.20 12.12 11.14
C ALA A 109 6.59 13.57 10.83
N ASP A 110 7.20 14.27 11.79
CA ASP A 110 7.67 15.65 11.62
C ASP A 110 8.79 15.72 10.56
N THR A 111 9.73 14.77 10.57
CA THR A 111 10.83 14.70 9.59
C THR A 111 10.32 14.45 8.17
N VAL A 112 9.36 13.52 8.00
CA VAL A 112 8.74 13.25 6.70
C VAL A 112 7.96 14.46 6.21
N ALA A 113 7.19 15.11 7.08
CA ALA A 113 6.46 16.32 6.72
C ALA A 113 7.40 17.47 6.33
N TYR A 114 8.54 17.62 7.01
CA TYR A 114 9.59 18.57 6.63
C TYR A 114 10.22 18.23 5.27
N ALA A 115 10.54 16.95 5.03
CA ALA A 115 11.10 16.49 3.75
C ALA A 115 10.14 16.71 2.57
N LEU A 116 8.82 16.64 2.82
CA LEU A 116 7.76 16.96 1.85
C LEU A 116 7.47 18.47 1.73
N GLY A 117 8.15 19.33 2.48
CA GLY A 117 7.94 20.78 2.49
C GLY A 117 6.62 21.22 3.12
N MET A 118 5.98 20.36 3.92
CA MET A 118 4.72 20.64 4.62
C MET A 118 4.94 21.36 5.96
N LEU A 119 6.12 21.20 6.56
CA LEU A 119 6.57 21.94 7.74
C LEU A 119 7.77 22.83 7.36
N ARG A 120 7.92 23.96 8.06
CA ARG A 120 9.03 24.91 7.92
C ARG A 120 9.69 25.15 9.27
#